data_AF-A0A013RRG7-F1
#
_entry.id   AF-A0A013RRG7-F1
#
_cell.length_a   1.000
_cell.length_b   1.000
_cell.length_c   1.000
_cell.angle_alpha   90.00
_cell.angle_beta   90.00
_cell.angle_gamma   90.00
#
_symmetry.space_group_name_H-M   'P 1'
#
loop_
_entity.id
_entity.type
_entity.pdbx_description
1 polymer ?
#
loop_
_entity_poly.entity_id
_entity_poly.type
_entity_poly.pdbx_seq_one_letter_code
_entity_poly.pdbx_strand_id
1 'polypeptide(L)'
;GTGDVLDGTDGFVVDTVPPTLAITADDLALAAGETANISFTFSEAVTGFDASDITVVGGALTGLTTTDNITWTAVFTPDGTGTAPSITVADNSYTDLAGNLGTGDVLDGTDGFVVDIVPPTLAIT
;
A
#
# COMPACT_ATOMS: atom_id res chain seq x y z
N GLY A 1 32.76 -37.42 -29.21
CA GLY A 1 32.37 -36.12 -28.65
C GLY A 1 31.84 -35.29 -29.79
N THR A 2 30.54 -35.03 -29.80
CA THR A 2 29.92 -34.08 -30.72
C THR A 2 29.42 -32.95 -29.84
N GLY A 3 30.07 -31.79 -29.98
CA GLY A 3 29.79 -30.59 -29.21
C GLY A 3 28.33 -30.21 -29.34
N ASP A 4 27.68 -30.10 -28.18
CA ASP A 4 26.42 -29.41 -28.02
C ASP A 4 26.68 -27.93 -28.26
N VAL A 5 26.17 -27.43 -29.38
CA VAL A 5 26.19 -26.01 -29.70
C VAL A 5 25.10 -25.39 -28.86
N LEU A 6 25.50 -24.87 -27.70
CA LEU A 6 24.67 -23.95 -26.93
C LEU A 6 24.45 -22.71 -27.82
N ASP A 7 23.33 -22.72 -28.55
CA ASP A 7 22.76 -21.54 -29.18
C ASP A 7 22.31 -20.60 -28.05
N GLY A 8 23.27 -19.82 -27.55
CA GLY A 8 23.15 -18.92 -26.41
C GLY A 8 22.29 -17.69 -26.70
N THR A 9 21.16 -17.87 -27.38
CA THR A 9 20.12 -16.84 -27.51
C THR A 9 18.90 -17.13 -26.66
N ASP A 10 19.04 -17.91 -25.58
CA ASP A 10 18.09 -17.81 -24.46
C ASP A 10 18.38 -16.50 -23.74
N GLY A 11 17.80 -15.42 -24.29
CA GLY A 11 17.99 -14.07 -23.82
C GLY A 11 17.58 -13.98 -22.37
N PHE A 12 18.56 -13.92 -21.47
CA PHE A 12 18.35 -13.53 -20.09
C PHE A 12 17.84 -12.09 -20.10
N VAL A 13 16.51 -11.92 -20.11
CA VAL A 13 15.90 -10.61 -19.92
C VAL A 13 16.14 -10.27 -18.45
N VAL A 14 17.10 -9.39 -18.20
CA VAL A 14 17.29 -8.79 -16.88
C VAL A 14 16.06 -7.94 -16.62
N ASP A 15 15.34 -8.24 -15.54
CA ASP A 15 14.30 -7.35 -15.07
C ASP A 15 14.94 -6.09 -14.48
N THR A 16 14.53 -4.94 -14.99
CA THR A 16 15.06 -3.62 -14.63
C THR A 16 13.94 -2.65 -14.27
N VAL A 17 12.69 -3.11 -14.26
CA VAL A 17 11.54 -2.27 -13.97
C VAL A 17 11.31 -2.28 -12.47
N PRO A 18 11.37 -1.12 -11.79
CA PRO A 18 11.10 -1.10 -10.36
C PRO A 18 9.60 -1.18 -10.06
N PRO A 19 9.19 -1.82 -8.95
CA PRO A 19 7.79 -1.88 -8.56
C PRO A 19 7.26 -0.52 -8.08
N THR A 20 6.04 -0.15 -8.48
CA THR A 20 5.32 1.02 -7.97
C THR A 20 4.24 0.61 -6.97
N LEU A 21 3.88 1.48 -6.03
CA LEU A 21 2.78 1.28 -5.08
C LEU A 21 1.62 2.26 -5.35
N ALA A 22 0.39 1.78 -5.14
CA ALA A 22 -0.81 2.59 -4.98
C ALA A 22 -1.52 2.23 -3.67
N ILE A 23 -1.83 3.23 -2.84
CA ILE A 23 -2.57 3.06 -1.58
C ILE A 23 -3.99 3.60 -1.76
N THR A 24 -4.99 2.77 -1.44
CA THR A 24 -6.41 3.16 -1.50
C THR A 24 -7.15 2.73 -0.24
N ALA A 25 -8.28 3.37 0.03
CA ALA A 25 -9.20 3.03 1.10
C ALA A 25 -10.61 2.84 0.55
N ASP A 26 -11.40 1.94 1.14
CA ASP A 26 -12.82 1.77 0.83
C ASP A 26 -13.70 2.88 1.42
N ASP A 27 -13.21 3.54 2.48
CA ASP A 27 -13.76 4.78 3.03
C ASP A 27 -12.64 5.80 3.23
N LEU A 28 -12.90 7.03 2.77
CA LEU A 28 -11.96 8.14 2.82
C LEU A 28 -12.34 9.17 3.90
N ALA A 29 -13.54 9.11 4.48
CA ALA A 29 -13.98 10.07 5.48
C ALA A 29 -14.43 9.33 6.74
N LEU A 30 -13.55 9.26 7.76
CA LEU A 30 -13.81 8.45 8.94
C LEU A 30 -14.08 9.29 10.20
N ALA A 31 -15.17 8.98 10.89
CA ALA A 31 -15.49 9.44 12.23
C ALA A 31 -14.87 8.53 13.31
N ALA A 32 -14.90 9.00 14.56
CA ALA A 32 -14.45 8.21 15.70
C ALA A 32 -15.28 6.93 15.85
N GLY A 33 -14.60 5.78 15.89
CA GLY A 33 -15.23 4.46 16.02
C GLY A 33 -15.51 3.75 14.69
N GLU A 34 -15.21 4.38 13.56
CA GLU A 34 -15.26 3.75 12.23
C GLU A 34 -13.93 3.07 11.88
N THR A 35 -13.92 2.32 10.78
CA THR A 35 -12.73 1.65 10.25
C THR A 35 -12.78 1.63 8.73
N ALA A 36 -11.61 1.66 8.08
CA ALA A 36 -11.47 1.49 6.63
C ALA A 36 -10.55 0.30 6.32
N ASN A 37 -10.85 -0.42 5.25
CA ASN A 37 -9.95 -1.37 4.64
C ASN A 37 -9.00 -0.63 3.70
N ILE A 38 -7.72 -0.68 4.02
CA ILE A 38 -6.64 -0.11 3.20
C ILE A 38 -6.09 -1.20 2.29
N SER A 39 -5.93 -0.86 1.01
CA SER A 39 -5.32 -1.72 0.00
C SER A 39 -4.04 -1.07 -0.50
N PHE A 40 -2.92 -1.79 -0.35
CA PHE A 40 -1.62 -1.47 -0.95
C PHE A 40 -1.45 -2.36 -2.18
N THR A 41 -1.44 -1.76 -3.36
CA THR A 41 -1.35 -2.48 -4.64
C THR A 41 -0.03 -2.17 -5.32
N PHE A 42 0.82 -3.18 -5.46
CA PHE A 42 2.06 -3.09 -6.19
C PHE A 42 1.86 -3.42 -7.67
N SER A 43 2.72 -2.90 -8.56
CA SER A 43 2.68 -3.24 -10.00
C SER A 43 3.09 -4.68 -10.30
N GLU A 44 3.79 -5.32 -9.37
CA GLU A 44 4.28 -6.69 -9.42
C GLU A 44 4.54 -7.23 -8.00
N ALA A 45 4.94 -8.49 -7.89
CA ALA A 45 5.15 -9.13 -6.59
C ALA A 45 6.42 -8.58 -5.91
N VAL A 46 6.27 -8.08 -4.69
CA VAL A 46 7.38 -7.50 -3.92
C VAL A 46 7.92 -8.45 -2.86
N THR A 47 9.11 -8.13 -2.36
CA THR A 47 9.78 -8.76 -1.23
C THR A 47 10.26 -7.69 -0.26
N GLY A 48 10.36 -8.05 1.02
CA GLY A 48 10.81 -7.16 2.07
C GLY A 48 9.76 -6.20 2.62
N PHE A 49 8.60 -6.05 1.97
CA PHE A 49 7.51 -5.20 2.47
C PHE A 49 6.83 -5.82 3.72
N ASP A 50 6.79 -5.06 4.81
CA ASP A 50 6.06 -5.40 6.02
C ASP A 50 5.51 -4.15 6.75
N ALA A 51 4.93 -4.34 7.94
CA ALA A 51 4.31 -3.26 8.70
C ALA A 51 5.29 -2.17 9.17
N SER A 52 6.59 -2.45 9.21
CA SER A 52 7.63 -1.48 9.57
C SER A 52 7.93 -0.47 8.47
N ASP A 53 7.55 -0.77 7.23
CA ASP A 53 7.66 0.15 6.08
C ASP A 53 6.53 1.17 6.04
N ILE A 54 5.50 1.00 6.87
CA ILE A 54 4.29 1.81 6.85
C ILE A 54 4.31 2.80 8.02
N THR A 55 4.30 4.10 7.69
CA THR A 55 4.10 5.18 8.66
C THR A 55 2.65 5.60 8.68
N VAL A 56 2.05 5.68 9.87
CA VAL A 56 0.63 6.02 10.07
C VAL A 56 0.49 7.23 10.99
N VAL A 57 -0.38 8.16 10.63
CA VAL A 57 -0.81 9.31 11.45
C VAL A 57 -2.34 9.29 11.57
N GLY A 58 -2.86 9.80 12.70
CA GLY A 58 -4.30 9.94 12.93
C GLY A 58 -5.05 8.62 13.19
N GLY A 59 -4.32 7.54 13.42
CA GLY A 59 -4.90 6.22 13.68
C GLY A 59 -3.85 5.12 13.78
N ALA A 60 -4.31 3.88 13.63
CA ALA A 60 -3.48 2.69 13.62
C ALA A 60 -3.88 1.74 12.49
N LEU A 61 -2.90 1.06 11.90
CA LEU A 61 -3.11 -0.06 11.00
C LEU A 61 -2.93 -1.40 11.72
N THR A 62 -3.80 -2.35 11.43
CA THR A 62 -3.72 -3.72 11.96
C THR A 62 -4.02 -4.74 10.88
N GLY A 63 -3.55 -5.98 11.08
CA GLY A 63 -3.91 -7.10 10.21
C GLY A 63 -3.37 -7.00 8.78
N LEU A 64 -2.17 -6.43 8.60
CA LEU A 64 -1.49 -6.42 7.30
C LEU A 64 -1.28 -7.85 6.80
N THR A 65 -1.87 -8.19 5.65
CA THR A 65 -1.81 -9.52 5.06
C THR A 65 -1.81 -9.47 3.53
N THR A 66 -1.30 -10.52 2.89
CA THR A 66 -1.32 -10.75 1.44
C THR A 66 -1.42 -12.25 1.14
N THR A 67 -1.79 -12.59 -0.09
CA THR A 67 -1.74 -13.96 -0.62
C THR A 67 -0.85 -14.10 -1.86
N ASP A 68 -0.44 -12.99 -2.48
CA ASP A 68 0.24 -12.96 -3.77
C ASP A 68 1.49 -12.04 -3.78
N ASN A 69 1.76 -11.34 -2.68
CA ASN A 69 2.79 -10.30 -2.57
C ASN A 69 2.62 -9.12 -3.54
N ILE A 70 1.44 -8.97 -4.16
CA ILE A 70 1.08 -7.87 -5.06
C ILE A 70 0.06 -6.97 -4.38
N THR A 71 -0.96 -7.59 -3.77
CA THR A 71 -2.03 -6.87 -3.06
C THR A 71 -1.92 -7.17 -1.58
N TRP A 72 -1.71 -6.13 -0.79
CA TRP A 72 -1.71 -6.22 0.67
C TRP A 72 -2.88 -5.44 1.23
N THR A 73 -3.50 -5.98 2.27
CA THR A 73 -4.64 -5.35 2.93
C THR A 73 -4.41 -5.22 4.42
N ALA A 74 -4.91 -4.13 5.00
CA ALA A 74 -4.89 -3.85 6.42
C ALA A 74 -6.14 -3.07 6.82
N VAL A 75 -6.46 -3.04 8.11
CA VAL A 75 -7.57 -2.26 8.65
C VAL A 75 -7.03 -1.02 9.35
N PHE A 76 -7.48 0.15 8.92
CA PHE A 76 -7.22 1.42 9.57
C PHE A 76 -8.32 1.74 10.58
N THR A 77 -7.93 2.12 11.80
CA THR A 77 -8.82 2.64 12.82
C THR A 77 -8.37 4.04 13.22
N PRO A 78 -9.20 5.09 13.06
CA PRO A 78 -8.90 6.45 13.52
C PRO A 78 -8.66 6.48 15.03
N ASP A 79 -7.80 7.39 15.48
CA ASP A 79 -7.52 7.58 16.91
C ASP A 79 -8.68 8.23 17.70
N GLY A 80 -9.68 8.76 16.98
CA GLY A 80 -10.86 9.43 17.53
C GLY A 80 -10.62 10.84 18.08
N THR A 81 -9.43 11.41 17.86
CA THR A 81 -9.02 12.74 18.37
C THR A 81 -9.26 13.87 17.36
N GLY A 82 -9.62 13.53 16.12
CA GLY A 82 -9.74 14.50 15.02
C GLY A 82 -8.41 14.84 14.35
N THR A 83 -7.36 14.06 14.60
CA THR A 83 -6.09 14.16 13.87
C THR A 83 -6.33 13.72 12.42
N ALA A 84 -5.90 14.54 11.45
CA ALA A 84 -6.01 14.21 10.03
C ALA A 84 -5.21 12.91 9.75
N PRO A 85 -5.84 11.88 9.14
CA PRO A 85 -5.19 10.61 8.94
C PRO A 85 -4.24 10.66 7.73
N SER A 86 -3.14 9.91 7.81
CA SER A 86 -2.26 9.68 6.65
C SER A 86 -1.57 8.33 6.74
N ILE A 87 -1.32 7.71 5.60
CA ILE A 87 -0.55 6.48 5.46
C ILE A 87 0.55 6.73 4.43
N THR A 88 1.79 6.43 4.80
CA THR A 88 2.95 6.65 3.94
C THR A 88 3.82 5.41 3.90
N VAL A 89 4.24 5.03 2.69
CA VAL A 89 5.32 4.08 2.45
C VAL A 89 6.43 4.82 1.72
N ALA A 90 7.66 4.75 2.24
CA ALA A 90 8.79 5.45 1.66
C ALA A 90 9.38 4.70 0.45
N ASP A 91 9.99 5.44 -0.48
CA ASP A 91 10.79 4.86 -1.56
C ASP A 91 11.89 3.93 -1.01
N ASN A 92 12.22 2.89 -1.78
CA ASN A 92 13.31 1.96 -1.50
C ASN A 92 13.16 1.14 -0.21
N SER A 93 11.96 1.09 0.39
CA SER A 93 11.66 0.27 1.56
C SER A 93 11.45 -1.21 1.23
N TYR A 94 11.05 -1.51 0.00
CA TYR A 94 10.86 -2.86 -0.53
C TYR A 94 11.49 -3.01 -1.91
N THR A 95 11.62 -4.26 -2.39
CA THR A 95 12.14 -4.59 -3.72
C THR A 95 11.22 -5.57 -4.45
N ASP A 96 11.37 -5.71 -5.75
CA ASP A 96 10.84 -6.87 -6.47
C ASP A 96 11.70 -8.14 -6.22
N LEU A 97 11.47 -9.18 -7.01
CA LEU A 97 12.22 -10.43 -6.94
C LEU A 97 13.60 -10.36 -7.63
N ALA A 98 13.81 -9.38 -8.51
CA ALA A 98 15.06 -9.10 -9.20
C ALA A 98 15.99 -8.16 -8.42
N GLY A 99 15.49 -7.55 -7.34
CA GLY A 99 16.20 -6.62 -6.48
C GLY A 99 16.08 -5.15 -6.89
N ASN A 100 15.14 -4.79 -7.78
CA ASN A 100 14.87 -3.39 -8.11
C ASN A 100 14.12 -2.73 -6.94
N LEU A 101 14.58 -1.56 -6.52
CA LEU A 101 14.01 -0.81 -5.38
C LEU A 101 12.68 -0.14 -5.76
N GLY A 102 11.66 -0.34 -4.94
CA GLY A 102 10.33 0.19 -5.21
C GLY A 102 10.16 1.69 -4.98
N THR A 103 9.16 2.27 -5.62
CA THR A 103 8.70 3.65 -5.38
C THR A 103 7.48 3.64 -4.48
N GLY A 104 7.56 4.34 -3.35
CA GLY A 104 6.51 4.43 -2.34
C GLY A 104 5.33 5.30 -2.76
N ASP A 105 4.41 5.50 -1.83
CA ASP A 105 3.17 6.25 -2.05
C ASP A 105 2.63 6.83 -0.73
N VAL A 106 1.73 7.80 -0.84
CA VAL A 106 1.08 8.47 0.28
C VAL A 106 -0.43 8.51 0.03
N LEU A 107 -1.20 8.08 1.03
CA LEU A 107 -2.63 8.34 1.13
C LEU A 107 -2.87 9.38 2.22
N ASP A 108 -3.32 10.58 1.86
CA ASP A 108 -3.58 11.67 2.81
C ASP A 108 -4.78 12.54 2.40
N GLY A 109 -4.91 13.72 3.03
CA GLY A 109 -6.00 14.65 2.75
C GLY A 109 -6.05 15.18 1.31
N THR A 110 -4.97 15.07 0.53
CA THR A 110 -4.96 15.41 -0.90
C THR A 110 -5.71 14.38 -1.75
N ASP A 111 -5.77 13.13 -1.27
CA ASP A 111 -6.58 12.03 -1.85
C ASP A 111 -8.00 11.99 -1.29
N GLY A 112 -8.32 12.90 -0.36
CA GLY A 112 -9.59 12.94 0.35
C GLY A 112 -9.63 12.07 1.61
N PHE A 113 -8.51 11.48 2.04
CA PHE A 113 -8.43 10.73 3.30
C PHE A 113 -8.46 11.71 4.49
N VAL A 114 -9.62 11.86 5.10
CA VAL A 114 -9.92 12.91 6.08
C VAL A 114 -10.73 12.39 7.27
N VAL A 115 -10.77 13.18 8.35
CA VAL A 115 -11.71 12.97 9.44
C VAL A 115 -13.11 13.39 8.98
N ASP A 116 -14.11 12.54 9.22
CA ASP A 116 -15.51 12.95 9.04
C ASP A 116 -15.95 13.87 10.18
N ILE A 117 -16.28 15.09 9.79
CA ILE A 117 -16.77 16.15 10.67
C ILE A 117 -18.22 16.51 10.37
N VAL A 118 -18.90 15.78 9.49
CA VAL A 118 -20.29 16.05 9.12
C VAL A 118 -21.21 15.58 10.25
N PRO A 119 -21.86 16.49 11.00
CA PRO A 119 -22.79 16.08 12.03
C PRO A 119 -24.03 15.44 11.40
N PRO A 120 -24.65 14.43 12.04
CA PRO A 120 -25.90 13.86 11.53
C PRO A 120 -26.97 14.94 11.49
N THR A 121 -27.63 15.11 10.34
CA THR A 121 -28.78 16.00 10.24
C THR A 121 -30.05 15.23 10.62
N LEU A 122 -30.68 15.65 11.72
CA LEU A 122 -31.98 15.10 12.11
C LEU A 122 -33.07 15.78 11.28
N ALA A 123 -33.66 15.06 10.33
CA ALA A 123 -34.89 15.49 9.66
C ALA A 123 -36.10 15.11 10.52
N ILE A 124 -36.84 16.11 11.02
CA ILE A 124 -38.15 15.91 11.66
C ILE A 124 -39.21 16.18 10.57
N THR A 125 -40.08 15.20 10.30
CA THR A 125 -41.28 15.34 9.45
C THR A 125 -42.53 15.38 10.32
#